data_AF-A0A4P7YJ05-F1
#
_entry.id   AF-A0A4P7YJ05-F1
#
_cell.length_a   1.000
_cell.length_b   1.000
_cell.length_c   1.000
_cell.angle_alpha   90.00
_cell.angle_beta   90.00
_cell.angle_gamma   90.00
#
_symmetry.space_group_name_H-M   'P 1'
#
loop_
_entity.id
_entity.type
_entity.pdbx_description
1 polymer ?
#
loop_
_entity_poly.entity_id
_entity_poly.type
_entity_poly.pdbx_seq_one_letter_code
_entity_poly.pdbx_strand_id
1 'polypeptide(L)'
;MKSAALALSFGLLSLGLLSAGAPAMADDNAKWVAQCMKDNADAKVPESVVNKYCVCMNDKMDNNETRTITQWEKANPEARKACEKVAGWE
;
A
#
# COMPACT_ATOMS: atom_id res chain seq x y z
N MET A 1 4.42 -35.28 -42.95
CA MET A 1 4.85 -34.23 -42.00
C MET A 1 4.23 -32.92 -42.49
N LYS A 2 2.91 -32.72 -42.31
CA LYS A 2 2.24 -31.96 -41.23
C LYS A 2 2.73 -30.51 -41.09
N SER A 3 2.09 -29.59 -41.80
CA SER A 3 1.92 -28.20 -41.35
C SER A 3 0.48 -27.83 -41.67
N ALA A 4 -0.38 -27.95 -40.65
CA ALA A 4 -1.79 -27.61 -40.74
C ALA A 4 -1.96 -26.09 -40.56
N ALA A 5 -2.82 -25.51 -41.40
CA ALA A 5 -3.40 -24.21 -41.20
C ALA A 5 -4.32 -24.20 -39.96
N LEU A 6 -4.42 -23.05 -39.28
CA LEU A 6 -5.65 -22.65 -38.58
C LEU A 6 -5.62 -21.14 -38.34
N ALA A 7 -6.61 -20.48 -38.94
CA ALA A 7 -6.97 -19.08 -38.76
C ALA A 7 -8.06 -18.94 -37.69
N LEU A 8 -8.31 -17.67 -37.29
CA LEU A 8 -9.41 -17.15 -36.45
C LEU A 8 -9.28 -17.48 -34.95
N SER A 9 -9.36 -16.53 -34.00
CA SER A 9 -10.45 -15.57 -33.83
C SER A 9 -10.20 -14.61 -32.65
N PHE A 10 -10.78 -13.41 -32.76
CA PHE A 10 -11.39 -12.54 -31.74
C PHE A 10 -10.92 -12.52 -30.27
N GLY A 11 -10.73 -11.30 -29.75
CA GLY A 11 -11.07 -10.98 -28.36
C GLY A 11 -10.26 -9.84 -27.72
N LEU A 12 -10.79 -8.61 -27.78
CA LEU A 12 -10.49 -7.60 -26.76
C LEU A 12 -10.90 -8.15 -25.39
N LEU A 13 -9.98 -8.15 -24.43
CA LEU A 13 -10.34 -8.10 -23.01
C LEU A 13 -9.40 -7.13 -22.29
N SER A 14 -9.83 -5.88 -22.22
CA SER A 14 -9.44 -4.95 -21.18
C SER A 14 -9.88 -5.56 -19.85
N LEU A 15 -8.94 -6.01 -19.02
CA LEU A 15 -9.23 -6.25 -17.61
C LEU A 15 -8.22 -5.47 -16.79
N GLY A 16 -8.68 -4.33 -16.28
CA GLY A 16 -8.00 -3.62 -15.23
C GLY A 16 -7.82 -4.56 -14.05
N LEU A 17 -6.60 -5.01 -13.82
CA LEU A 17 -6.22 -5.44 -12.50
C LEU A 17 -5.93 -4.17 -11.70
N LEU A 18 -6.99 -3.67 -11.03
CA LEU A 18 -6.80 -3.19 -9.67
C LEU A 18 -6.03 -4.32 -8.97
N SER A 19 -4.74 -4.12 -8.71
CA SER A 19 -4.03 -5.01 -7.82
C SER A 19 -4.81 -5.06 -6.52
N ALA A 20 -5.34 -6.25 -6.28
CA ALA A 20 -5.89 -6.71 -5.04
C ALA A 20 -5.11 -6.12 -3.86
N GLY A 21 -5.83 -5.55 -2.90
CA GLY A 21 -5.32 -5.44 -1.55
C GLY A 21 -4.85 -6.83 -1.15
N ALA A 22 -3.54 -6.98 -1.01
CA ALA A 22 -2.94 -8.21 -0.53
C ALA A 22 -3.53 -8.55 0.85
N PRO A 23 -3.77 -9.83 1.17
CA PRO A 23 -4.14 -10.19 2.52
C PRO A 23 -3.00 -9.78 3.45
N ALA A 24 -3.26 -8.78 4.29
CA ALA A 24 -2.33 -8.31 5.30
C ALA A 24 -1.91 -9.50 6.18
N MET A 25 -0.62 -9.77 6.21
CA MET A 25 0.02 -10.63 7.20
C MET A 25 -0.21 -9.94 8.56
N ALA A 26 -1.25 -10.36 9.28
CA ALA A 26 -1.92 -9.55 10.31
C ALA A 26 -1.14 -9.34 11.63
N ASP A 27 0.08 -9.84 11.74
CA ASP A 27 0.90 -9.80 12.96
C ASP A 27 1.75 -8.52 13.06
N ASP A 28 2.70 -8.33 12.14
CA ASP A 28 3.54 -7.12 12.12
C ASP A 28 2.78 -5.85 11.66
N ASN A 29 1.77 -6.01 10.79
CA ASN A 29 0.90 -4.92 10.34
C ASN A 29 0.31 -4.17 11.53
N ALA A 30 -0.21 -4.90 12.53
CA ALA A 30 -0.85 -4.30 13.68
C ALA A 30 0.16 -3.55 14.56
N LYS A 31 1.38 -4.09 14.72
CA LYS A 31 2.42 -3.49 15.55
C LYS A 31 2.91 -2.16 14.98
N TRP A 32 3.27 -2.11 13.69
CA TRP A 32 3.82 -0.89 13.10
C TRP A 32 2.78 0.20 12.90
N VAL A 33 1.55 -0.17 12.53
CA VAL A 33 0.43 0.78 12.49
C VAL A 33 0.19 1.35 13.89
N ALA A 34 0.14 0.53 14.95
CA ALA A 34 -0.06 1.02 16.31
C ALA A 34 1.07 1.95 16.78
N GLN A 35 2.33 1.68 16.42
CA GLN A 35 3.43 2.58 16.73
C GLN A 35 3.30 3.90 15.96
N CYS A 36 2.96 3.85 14.67
CA CYS A 36 2.73 5.06 13.86
C CYS A 36 1.59 5.92 14.41
N MET A 37 0.50 5.32 14.89
CA MET A 37 -0.58 6.05 15.57
C MET A 37 -0.08 6.80 16.81
N LYS A 38 0.80 6.18 17.61
CA LYS A 38 1.40 6.82 18.79
C LYS A 38 2.37 7.94 18.40
N ASP A 39 3.18 7.71 17.37
CA ASP A 39 4.14 8.70 16.87
C ASP A 39 3.45 9.96 16.32
N ASN A 40 2.18 9.86 15.93
CA ASN A 40 1.38 10.94 15.36
C ASN A 40 0.22 11.39 16.28
N ALA A 41 0.25 11.05 17.57
CA ALA A 41 -0.82 11.37 18.50
C ALA A 41 -1.04 12.89 18.68
N ASP A 42 -0.04 13.71 18.36
CA ASP A 42 -0.05 15.17 18.44
C ASP A 42 -0.22 15.86 17.08
N ALA A 43 -0.46 15.11 16.00
CA ALA A 43 -0.51 15.60 14.62
C ALA A 43 -1.66 16.59 14.32
N LYS A 44 -2.54 16.90 15.28
CA LYS A 44 -3.71 17.81 15.16
C LYS A 44 -4.64 17.51 13.97
N VAL A 45 -4.59 16.29 13.44
CA VAL A 45 -5.50 15.76 12.42
C VAL A 45 -6.41 14.69 13.03
N PRO A 46 -7.57 14.39 12.43
CA PRO A 46 -8.46 13.36 12.94
C PRO A 46 -7.74 12.01 13.04
N GLU A 47 -8.00 11.23 14.09
CA GLU A 47 -7.39 9.92 14.30
C GLU A 47 -7.63 8.97 13.11
N SER A 48 -8.79 9.07 12.46
CA SER A 48 -9.10 8.29 11.25
C SER A 48 -8.22 8.64 10.06
N VAL A 49 -7.72 9.87 9.96
CA VAL A 49 -6.76 10.31 8.93
C VAL A 49 -5.39 9.71 9.23
N VAL A 50 -4.93 9.82 10.48
CA VAL A 50 -3.67 9.20 10.94
C VAL A 50 -3.70 7.68 10.71
N ASN A 51 -4.81 7.02 11.02
CA ASN A 51 -4.94 5.58 10.84
C ASN A 51 -4.84 5.16 9.36
N LYS A 52 -5.55 5.87 8.46
CA LYS A 52 -5.44 5.62 7.01
C LYS A 52 -4.01 5.85 6.51
N TYR A 53 -3.34 6.89 7.00
CA TYR A 53 -1.95 7.17 6.68
C TYR A 53 -1.04 6.01 7.12
N CYS A 54 -1.11 5.62 8.39
CA CYS A 54 -0.28 4.56 8.95
C CYS A 54 -0.51 3.20 8.27
N VAL A 55 -1.76 2.85 7.96
CA VAL A 55 -2.07 1.63 7.19
C VAL A 55 -1.48 1.71 5.78
N CYS A 56 -1.68 2.82 5.07
CA CYS A 56 -1.13 3.01 3.73
C CYS A 56 0.41 2.91 3.72
N MET A 57 1.07 3.50 4.71
CA MET A 57 2.53 3.46 4.81
C MET A 57 3.05 2.06 5.09
N ASN A 58 2.39 1.35 6.01
CA ASN A 58 2.73 -0.03 6.32
C ASN A 58 2.58 -0.94 5.09
N ASP A 59 1.48 -0.82 4.33
CA ASP A 59 1.24 -1.63 3.13
C ASP A 59 2.26 -1.39 2.01
N LYS A 60 2.99 -0.26 2.05
CA LYS A 60 4.07 0.06 1.12
C LYS A 60 5.44 -0.43 1.61
N MET A 61 5.57 -0.80 2.87
CA MET A 61 6.81 -1.35 3.41
C MET A 61 6.94 -2.83 3.01
N ASP A 62 8.18 -3.29 2.84
CA ASP A 62 8.45 -4.71 2.62
C ASP A 62 8.25 -5.50 3.91
N ASN A 63 7.87 -6.77 3.81
CA ASN A 63 7.68 -7.66 4.96
C ASN A 63 8.98 -7.89 5.76
N ASN A 64 10.16 -7.66 5.17
CA ASN A 64 11.45 -7.75 5.84
C ASN A 64 11.94 -6.39 6.37
N GLU A 65 11.10 -5.36 6.33
CA GLU A 65 11.44 -4.06 6.88
C GLU A 65 11.54 -4.12 8.41
N THR A 66 12.62 -3.57 8.94
CA THR A 66 12.92 -3.59 10.39
C THR A 66 12.74 -2.21 11.04
N ARG A 67 12.62 -1.16 10.22
CA ARG A 67 12.35 0.21 10.65
C ARG A 67 10.88 0.42 10.98
N THR A 68 10.60 1.36 11.88
CA THR A 68 9.24 1.86 12.08
C THR A 68 8.77 2.66 10.85
N ILE A 69 7.46 2.85 10.69
CA ILE A 69 6.90 3.70 9.63
C ILE A 69 7.52 5.11 9.65
N THR A 70 7.62 5.74 10.82
CA THR A 70 8.21 7.07 11.03
C THR A 70 9.69 7.15 10.65
N GLN A 71 10.44 6.05 10.77
CA GLN A 71 11.83 5.97 10.32
C GLN A 71 11.92 5.73 8.81
N TRP A 72 11.04 4.86 8.29
CA TRP A 72 11.01 4.47 6.90
C TRP A 72 10.56 5.61 5.98
N GLU A 73 9.54 6.37 6.38
CA GLU A 73 8.94 7.44 5.59
C GLU A 73 9.95 8.54 5.22
N LYS A 74 10.96 8.78 6.06
CA LYS A 74 12.02 9.76 5.82
C LYS A 74 12.88 9.39 4.61
N ALA A 75 13.08 8.10 4.37
CA ALA A 75 13.78 7.57 3.21
C ALA A 75 12.84 7.37 2.00
N ASN A 76 11.52 7.49 2.18
CA ASN A 76 10.51 7.20 1.18
C ASN A 76 9.51 8.35 1.04
N PRO A 77 9.96 9.56 0.65
CA PRO A 77 9.11 10.75 0.60
C PRO A 77 7.96 10.63 -0.39
N GLU A 78 8.11 9.86 -1.46
CA GLU A 78 7.05 9.63 -2.45
C GLU A 78 5.96 8.70 -1.91
N ALA A 79 6.32 7.71 -1.08
CA ALA A 79 5.35 6.89 -0.37
C ALA A 79 4.57 7.72 0.65
N ARG A 80 5.28 8.56 1.41
CA ARG A 80 4.67 9.51 2.35
C ARG A 80 3.61 10.39 1.66
N LYS A 81 3.99 11.13 0.61
CA LYS A 81 3.07 12.01 -0.14
C LYS A 81 1.86 11.26 -0.69
N ALA A 82 2.08 10.06 -1.23
CA ALA A 82 0.99 9.24 -1.74
C ALA A 82 0.01 8.86 -0.61
N CYS A 83 0.53 8.51 0.57
CA CYS A 83 -0.28 8.14 1.72
C CYS A 83 -0.94 9.33 2.41
N GLU A 84 -0.30 10.50 2.46
CA GLU A 84 -0.90 11.77 2.92
C GLU A 84 -2.15 12.07 2.07
N LYS A 85 -2.02 11.98 0.74
CA LYS A 85 -3.13 12.19 -0.20
C LYS A 85 -4.25 11.16 -0.04
N VAL A 86 -3.92 9.89 0.14
CA VAL A 86 -4.93 8.81 0.36
C VAL A 86 -5.66 9.00 1.69
N ALA A 87 -4.94 9.43 2.73
CA ALA A 87 -5.49 9.70 4.04
C ALA A 87 -6.35 10.98 4.08
N GLY A 88 -6.11 11.91 3.16
CA GLY A 88 -6.68 13.26 3.20
C GLY A 88 -6.00 14.13 4.26
N TRP A 89 -4.73 13.87 4.53
CA TRP A 89 -3.91 14.70 5.42
C TRP A 89 -3.51 15.99 4.71
N GLU A 90 -3.06 15.90 3.46
CA GLU A 90 -2.68 17.03 2.60
C GLU A 90 -3.33 16.94 1.21
#